data_AF-A0A6B3F8I9-F1
#
_entry.id   AF-A0A6B3F8I9-F1
#
_cell.length_a   1.000
_cell.length_b   1.000
_cell.length_c   1.000
_cell.angle_alpha   90.00
_cell.angle_beta   90.00
_cell.angle_gamma   90.00
#
_symmetry.space_group_name_H-M   'P 1'
#
loop_
_entity.id
_entity.type
_entity.pdbx_description
1 polymer ?
#
loop_
_entity_poly.entity_id
_entity_poly.type
_entity_poly.pdbx_seq_one_letter_code
_entity_poly.pdbx_strand_id
1 'polypeptide(L)'
;CGGWLGRRQTPANVYDVARSAQGRIKGFGRVSVHAQVGAQVVSKAVEPLAVVLAELLDNATAYSAPGTPVEVNIQTVPTGICFIVDDAGLGMDQETKDRA
;
A
#
# COMPACT_ATOMS: atom_id res chain seq x y z
N CYS A 1 10.53 -5.95 23.72
CA CYS A 1 11.27 -4.92 22.96
C CYS A 1 11.88 -5.61 21.73
N GLY A 2 11.33 -5.62 20.51
CA GLY A 2 10.50 -4.65 19.81
C GLY A 2 11.14 -4.27 18.46
N GLY A 3 11.77 -5.22 17.76
CA GLY A 3 12.47 -4.97 16.51
C GLY A 3 12.33 -6.14 15.55
N TRP A 4 11.82 -5.87 14.36
CA TRP A 4 11.66 -6.85 13.27
C TRP A 4 13.02 -7.43 12.87
N LEU A 5 13.15 -8.76 12.98
CA LEU A 5 14.32 -9.53 12.55
C LEU A 5 14.31 -9.61 11.01
N GLY A 6 14.78 -8.55 10.37
CA GLY A 6 14.80 -8.43 8.93
C GLY A 6 15.17 -7.02 8.51
N ARG A 7 16.32 -6.51 8.97
CA ARG A 7 16.86 -5.26 8.43
C ARG A 7 17.24 -5.50 6.98
N ARG A 8 16.35 -5.16 6.05
CA ARG A 8 16.74 -4.94 4.67
C ARG A 8 17.95 -4.01 4.69
N GLN A 9 19.07 -4.43 4.10
CA GLN A 9 20.31 -3.64 4.12
C GLN A 9 20.36 -2.63 2.98
N THR A 10 19.58 -2.85 1.93
CA THR A 10 19.54 -2.00 0.73
C THR A 10 18.24 -1.20 0.62
N PRO A 11 18.29 0.01 0.06
CA PRO A 11 17.08 0.73 -0.35
C PRO A 11 16.19 -0.13 -1.26
N ALA A 12 14.91 0.25 -1.37
CA ALA A 12 13.96 -0.39 -2.28
C ALA A 12 13.32 0.65 -3.19
N ASN A 13 13.02 0.27 -4.43
CA ASN A 13 12.17 1.11 -5.26
C ASN A 13 10.75 1.15 -4.65
N VAL A 14 10.08 2.30 -4.71
CA VAL A 14 8.67 2.45 -4.28
C VAL A 14 7.73 1.42 -4.91
N TYR A 15 8.01 1.01 -6.15
CA TYR A 15 7.29 -0.07 -6.82
C TYR A 15 7.49 -1.43 -6.13
N ASP A 16 8.72 -1.75 -5.70
CA ASP A 16 9.00 -2.99 -4.99
C ASP A 16 8.35 -3.01 -3.60
N VAL A 17 8.25 -1.85 -2.95
CA VAL A 17 7.50 -1.72 -1.69
C VAL A 17 6.03 -2.06 -1.90
N ALA A 18 5.40 -1.50 -2.95
CA ALA A 18 4.02 -1.80 -3.29
C ALA A 18 3.80 -3.27 -3.70
N ARG A 19 4.71 -3.86 -4.46
CA ARG A 19 4.67 -5.30 -4.78
C ARG A 19 4.85 -6.19 -3.56
N SER A 20 5.71 -5.81 -2.61
CA SER A 20 5.87 -6.51 -1.34
C SER A 20 4.59 -6.45 -0.51
N ALA A 21 3.92 -5.30 -0.46
CA ALA A 21 2.64 -5.14 0.22
C ALA A 21 1.53 -5.99 -0.45
N GLN A 22 1.43 -5.93 -1.79
CA GLN A 22 0.50 -6.73 -2.58
C GLN A 22 0.61 -8.23 -2.25
N GLY A 23 1.83 -8.77 -2.16
CA GLY A 23 2.05 -10.20 -1.90
C GLY A 23 1.68 -10.67 -0.48
N ARG A 24 1.34 -9.78 0.44
CA ARG A 24 1.01 -10.11 1.84
C ARG A 24 -0.49 -10.35 2.08
N ILE A 25 -1.34 -9.95 1.14
CA ILE A 25 -2.79 -10.00 1.31
C ILE A 25 -3.42 -11.16 0.52
N LYS A 26 -4.61 -11.61 0.93
CA LYS A 26 -5.33 -12.68 0.22
C LYS A 26 -5.82 -12.20 -1.15
N GLY A 27 -6.27 -10.94 -1.22
CA GLY A 27 -6.82 -10.31 -2.42
C GLY A 27 -5.79 -9.88 -3.47
N PHE A 28 -4.53 -10.35 -3.40
CA PHE A 28 -3.42 -9.82 -4.20
C PHE A 28 -3.68 -9.82 -5.72
N GLY A 29 -4.44 -10.80 -6.23
CA GLY A 29 -4.77 -10.92 -7.66
C GLY A 29 -5.71 -9.82 -8.19
N ARG A 30 -6.35 -9.05 -7.30
CA ARG A 30 -7.18 -7.89 -7.67
C ARG A 30 -6.41 -6.58 -7.69
N VAL A 31 -5.18 -6.57 -7.17
CA VAL A 31 -4.37 -5.36 -7.02
C VAL A 31 -3.54 -5.10 -8.28
N SER A 32 -3.64 -3.90 -8.84
CA SER A 32 -2.80 -3.43 -9.93
C SER A 32 -1.93 -2.28 -9.46
N VAL A 33 -0.61 -2.38 -9.67
CA VAL A 33 0.36 -1.36 -9.22
C VAL A 33 0.87 -0.57 -10.42
N HIS A 34 0.63 0.72 -10.41
CA HIS A 34 1.05 1.69 -11.42
C HIS A 34 2.03 2.68 -10.80
N ALA A 35 3.28 2.68 -11.27
CA ALA A 35 4.30 3.61 -10.81
C ALA A 35 4.77 4.50 -11.96
N GLN A 36 4.57 5.80 -11.81
CA GLN A 36 5.06 6.80 -12.77
C GLN A 36 6.43 7.38 -12.36
N VAL A 37 6.97 6.93 -11.23
CA VAL A 37 8.21 7.45 -10.62
C VAL A 37 9.11 6.31 -10.14
N GLY A 38 10.42 6.45 -10.37
CA GLY A 38 11.46 5.57 -9.86
C GLY A 38 12.14 6.10 -8.59
N ALA A 39 11.39 6.25 -7.49
CA ALA A 39 11.93 6.76 -6.22
C ALA A 39 12.46 5.62 -5.32
N GLN A 40 13.46 5.93 -4.51
CA GLN A 40 14.07 4.99 -3.56
C GLN A 40 13.58 5.26 -2.14
N VAL A 41 13.23 4.19 -1.44
CA VAL A 41 12.88 4.16 -0.03
C VAL A 41 14.09 3.68 0.76
N VAL A 42 14.52 4.47 1.73
CA VAL A 42 15.62 4.10 2.64
C VAL A 42 15.30 2.80 3.37
N SER A 43 16.29 1.92 3.54
CA SER A 43 16.08 0.52 3.97
C SER A 43 15.29 0.39 5.28
N LYS A 44 15.46 1.33 6.21
CA LYS A 44 14.74 1.36 7.50
C LYS A 44 13.22 1.62 7.38
N ALA A 45 12.78 2.25 6.29
CA ALA A 45 11.38 2.60 6.06
C ALA A 45 10.64 1.57 5.17
N VAL A 46 11.38 0.68 4.49
CA VAL A 46 10.81 -0.29 3.54
C VAL A 46 9.78 -1.19 4.21
N GLU A 47 10.14 -1.82 5.34
CA GLU A 47 9.25 -2.75 6.03
C GLU A 47 8.02 -2.06 6.63
N PRO A 48 8.14 -0.96 7.40
CA PRO A 48 6.97 -0.25 7.89
C PRO A 48 6.01 0.22 6.79
N LEU A 49 6.54 0.73 5.67
CA LEU A 49 5.71 1.15 4.54
C LEU A 49 5.00 -0.03 3.87
N ALA A 50 5.69 -1.15 3.69
CA ALA A 50 5.08 -2.35 3.12
C ALA A 50 3.97 -2.91 4.01
N VAL A 51 4.13 -2.87 5.34
CA VAL A 51 3.08 -3.28 6.29
C VAL A 51 1.88 -2.34 6.20
N VAL A 52 2.07 -1.03 6.35
CA VAL A 52 0.96 -0.07 6.30
C VAL A 52 0.20 -0.18 4.97
N LEU A 53 0.92 -0.27 3.86
CA LEU A 53 0.29 -0.44 2.56
C LEU A 53 -0.44 -1.78 2.44
N ALA A 54 0.09 -2.88 3.01
CA ALA A 54 -0.60 -4.16 3.01
C ALA A 54 -1.94 -4.09 3.77
N GLU A 55 -1.98 -3.43 4.92
CA GLU A 55 -3.23 -3.24 5.69
C GLU A 55 -4.26 -2.43 4.88
N LEU A 56 -3.83 -1.36 4.19
CA LEU A 56 -4.72 -0.59 3.32
C LEU A 56 -5.26 -1.43 2.15
N LEU A 57 -4.42 -2.27 1.55
CA LEU A 57 -4.82 -3.14 0.45
C LEU A 57 -5.75 -4.28 0.91
N ASP A 58 -5.53 -4.85 2.10
CA ASP A 58 -6.40 -5.88 2.66
C ASP A 58 -7.79 -5.29 2.94
N ASN A 59 -7.85 -4.08 3.51
CA ASN A 59 -9.10 -3.33 3.70
C ASN A 59 -9.79 -3.06 2.36
N ALA A 60 -9.09 -2.47 1.39
CA ALA A 60 -9.65 -2.17 0.07
C ALA A 60 -10.23 -3.43 -0.59
N THR A 61 -9.48 -4.54 -0.58
CA THR A 61 -9.96 -5.79 -1.18
C THR A 61 -11.08 -6.47 -0.38
N ALA A 62 -11.14 -6.32 0.94
CA ALA A 62 -12.20 -6.88 1.78
C ALA A 62 -13.53 -6.13 1.64
N TYR A 63 -13.50 -4.80 1.48
CA TYR A 63 -14.68 -3.95 1.44
C TYR A 63 -15.16 -3.57 0.02
N SER A 64 -14.36 -3.88 -1.01
CA SER A 64 -14.76 -3.77 -2.41
C SER A 64 -15.53 -4.98 -2.93
N ALA A 65 -16.52 -4.75 -3.80
CA ALA A 65 -17.32 -5.81 -4.43
C ALA A 65 -16.45 -6.90 -5.12
N PRO A 66 -16.84 -8.19 -5.07
CA PRO A 66 -16.06 -9.25 -5.70
C PRO A 66 -15.80 -8.99 -7.18
N GLY A 67 -14.55 -9.19 -7.63
CA GLY A 67 -14.16 -9.00 -9.02
C GLY A 67 -13.84 -7.57 -9.44
N THR A 68 -14.02 -6.57 -8.57
CA THR A 68 -13.53 -5.21 -8.84
C THR A 68 -12.02 -5.09 -8.59
N PRO A 69 -11.29 -4.32 -9.40
CA PRO A 69 -9.88 -4.07 -9.18
C PRO A 69 -9.65 -3.12 -8.01
N VAL A 70 -8.46 -3.21 -7.42
CA VAL A 70 -7.90 -2.19 -6.52
C VAL A 70 -6.65 -1.64 -7.18
N GLU A 71 -6.59 -0.33 -7.39
CA GLU A 71 -5.48 0.31 -8.09
C GLU A 71 -4.55 1.02 -7.11
N VAL A 72 -3.25 0.81 -7.27
CA VAL A 72 -2.20 1.51 -6.52
C VAL A 72 -1.47 2.42 -7.48
N ASN A 73 -1.71 3.73 -7.36
CA ASN A 73 -1.02 4.74 -8.14
C ASN A 73 0.10 5.37 -7.31
N ILE A 74 1.33 5.37 -7.83
CA ILE A 74 2.50 5.94 -7.17
C ILE A 74 3.00 7.12 -7.99
N GLN A 75 2.93 8.31 -7.39
CA GLN A 75 3.29 9.56 -8.04
C GLN A 75 4.11 10.49 -7.13
N THR A 76 4.88 11.37 -7.75
CA THR A 76 5.57 12.46 -7.04
C THR A 76 4.59 13.60 -6.76
N VAL A 77 4.64 14.11 -5.53
CA VAL A 77 3.94 15.33 -5.10
C VAL A 77 4.98 16.34 -4.60
N PRO A 78 4.67 17.64 -4.45
CA PRO A 78 5.66 18.65 -4.05
C PRO A 78 6.42 18.33 -2.75
N THR A 79 5.81 17.57 -1.85
CA THR A 79 6.35 17.19 -0.55
C THR A 79 6.94 15.78 -0.49
N GLY A 80 6.97 15.02 -1.60
CA GLY A 80 7.53 13.68 -1.62
C GLY A 80 6.84 12.71 -2.58
N ILE A 81 6.59 11.49 -2.10
CA ILE A 81 5.93 10.43 -2.87
C ILE A 81 4.58 10.11 -2.25
N CYS A 82 3.56 9.98 -3.10
CA CYS A 82 2.21 9.62 -2.71
C CYS A 82 1.85 8.24 -3.26
N PHE A 83 1.36 7.36 -2.39
CA PHE A 83 0.70 6.12 -2.74
C PHE A 83 -0.81 6.36 -2.64
N ILE A 84 -1.52 6.14 -3.73
CA ILE A 84 -2.97 6.28 -3.80
C ILE A 84 -3.54 4.88 -3.99
N VAL A 85 -4.41 4.46 -3.07
CA VAL A 85 -5.15 3.20 -3.17
C VAL A 85 -6.59 3.57 -3.55
N ASP A 86 -7.03 3.11 -4.72
CA ASP A 86 -8.38 3.31 -5.23
C ASP A 86 -9.12 1.98 -5.30
N ASP A 87 -10.33 1.95 -4.75
CA ASP A 87 -11.15 0.75 -4.62
C ASP A 87 -12.63 1.08 -4.89
N ALA A 88 -13.38 0.11 -5.40
CA ALA A 88 -14.78 0.26 -5.77
C ALA A 88 -15.75 -0.13 -4.63
N GLY A 89 -15.36 0.10 -3.38
CA GLY A 89 -16.15 -0.19 -2.19
C GLY A 89 -17.29 0.82 -1.96
N LEU A 90 -18.14 0.51 -0.99
CA LEU A 90 -19.30 1.34 -0.63
C LEU A 90 -18.92 2.68 0.06
N GLY A 91 -17.62 2.92 0.26
CA GLY A 91 -17.09 4.03 1.06
C GLY A 91 -17.29 3.80 2.56
N MET A 92 -16.84 4.77 3.36
CA MET A 92 -17.12 4.80 4.80
C MET A 92 -18.25 5.80 5.05
N ASP A 93 -19.24 5.41 5.87
CA ASP A 93 -20.19 6.38 6.42
C ASP A 93 -19.46 7.40 7.30
N GLN A 94 -20.08 8.56 7.52
CA GLN A 94 -19.42 9.66 8.22
C GLN A 94 -19.07 9.30 9.67
N GLU A 95 -19.90 8.48 10.33
CA GLU A 95 -19.68 8.03 11.70
C GLU A 95 -18.46 7.10 11.82
N THR A 96 -18.22 6.25 10.82
CA THR A 96 -17.01 5.42 10.75
C THR A 96 -15.77 6.25 10.44
N LYS A 97 -15.88 7.29 9.61
CA LYS A 97 -14.77 8.22 9.35
C LYS A 97 -14.34 8.99 10.59
N ASP A 98 -15.28 9.40 11.44
CA ASP A 98 -14.99 10.22 12.62
C ASP A 98 -14.36 9.43 13.78
N ARG A 99 -14.41 8.09 13.73
CA ARG A 99 -13.80 7.19 14.74
C ARG A 99 -12.43 6.62 14.35
N ALA A 100 -12.02 6.76 13.09
CA ALA A 100 -10.75 6.26 12.58
C ALA A 100 -9.61 7.25 12.86
#